data_AF-A0A9P4XTH8-F1
#
_entry.id   AF-A0A9P4XTH8-F1
#
_cell.length_a   1.000
_cell.length_b   1.000
_cell.length_c   1.000
_cell.angle_alpha   90.00
_cell.angle_beta   90.00
_cell.angle_gamma   90.00
#
_symmetry.space_group_name_H-M   'P 1'
#
loop_
_entity.id
_entity.type
_entity.pdbx_description
1 polymer ?
#
loop_
_entity_poly.entity_id
_entity_poly.type
_entity_poly.pdbx_seq_one_letter_code
_entity_poly.pdbx_strand_id
1 'polypeptide(L)'
;MKELNDKFPDWMDKNRDKISEADRKRYEEQEGLVKEIVAKFEEGTYADSNPADREYIVERMQKMQAAGSPPPDLVGDMPSAQDALGAPDMDSCPPQ
;
A
#
# COMPACT_ATOMS: atom_id res chain seq x y z
N MET A 1 5.65 5.72 2.22
CA MET A 1 5.93 4.27 2.29
C MET A 1 6.49 3.85 3.63
N LYS A 2 7.68 4.31 4.05
CA LYS A 2 8.23 3.96 5.38
C LYS A 2 7.33 4.37 6.54
N GLU A 3 6.87 5.62 6.57
CA GLU A 3 5.91 6.07 7.60
C GLU A 3 4.58 5.29 7.56
N LEU A 4 4.15 4.85 6.38
CA LEU A 4 2.96 4.02 6.24
C LEU A 4 3.19 2.65 6.86
N ASN A 5 4.31 1.99 6.56
CA ASN A 5 4.71 0.73 7.18
C ASN A 5 4.75 0.83 8.71
N ASP A 6 5.22 1.95 9.25
CA ASP A 6 5.36 2.12 10.69
C ASP A 6 4.00 2.36 11.38
N LYS A 7 3.06 3.06 10.72
CA LYS A 7 1.73 3.38 11.27
C LYS A 7 0.68 2.29 11.03
N PHE A 8 0.86 1.45 10.01
CA PHE A 8 -0.13 0.43 9.62
C PHE A 8 -0.46 -0.56 10.75
N PRO A 9 0.54 -1.16 11.44
CA PRO A 9 0.28 -2.14 12.51
C PRO A 9 -0.53 -1.53 13.66
N ASP A 10 -0.16 -0.32 14.09
CA ASP A 10 -0.87 0.43 15.14
C ASP A 10 -2.31 0.74 14.74
N TRP A 11 -2.54 1.04 13.45
CA TRP A 11 -3.88 1.28 12.93
C TRP A 11 -4.71 -0.01 12.90
N MET A 12 -4.11 -1.12 12.47
CA MET A 12 -4.77 -2.44 12.45
C MET A 12 -5.18 -2.88 13.86
N ASP A 13 -4.32 -2.73 14.85
CA ASP A 13 -4.63 -3.09 16.24
C ASP A 13 -5.79 -2.26 16.82
N LYS A 14 -5.91 -0.98 16.43
CA LYS A 14 -6.99 -0.09 16.90
C LYS A 14 -8.31 -0.28 16.17
N ASN A 15 -8.29 -0.84 14.95
CA ASN A 15 -9.43 -0.89 14.06
C ASN A 15 -9.89 -2.32 13.70
N ARG A 16 -9.12 -3.36 14.03
CA ARG A 16 -9.41 -4.78 13.76
C ARG A 16 -10.82 -5.23 14.17
N ASP A 17 -11.36 -4.67 15.25
CA ASP A 17 -12.69 -5.02 15.77
C ASP A 17 -13.79 -4.08 15.25
N LYS A 18 -13.43 -3.01 14.53
CA LYS A 18 -14.33 -2.01 13.96
C LYS A 18 -14.59 -2.22 12.46
N ILE A 19 -13.70 -2.94 11.78
CA ILE A 19 -13.78 -3.22 10.35
C ILE A 19 -14.33 -4.62 10.09
N SER A 20 -14.85 -4.85 8.89
CA SER A 20 -15.33 -6.17 8.50
C SER A 20 -14.16 -7.16 8.35
N GLU A 21 -14.43 -8.47 8.48
CA GLU A 21 -13.41 -9.50 8.24
C GLU A 21 -12.81 -9.41 6.81
N ALA A 22 -13.64 -9.02 5.84
CA ALA A 22 -13.22 -8.85 4.45
C ALA A 22 -12.28 -7.64 4.26
N ASP A 23 -12.54 -6.53 4.95
CA ASP A 23 -11.62 -5.39 4.95
C ASP A 23 -10.34 -5.71 5.72
N ARG A 24 -10.47 -6.41 6.85
CA ARG A 24 -9.32 -6.82 7.68
C ARG A 24 -8.33 -7.66 6.87
N LYS A 25 -8.81 -8.67 6.13
CA LYS A 25 -7.95 -9.50 5.26
C LYS A 25 -7.26 -8.67 4.18
N ARG A 26 -7.97 -7.73 3.55
CA ARG A 26 -7.39 -6.83 2.55
C ARG A 26 -6.31 -5.93 3.15
N TYR A 27 -6.55 -5.37 4.33
CA TYR A 27 -5.60 -4.51 5.02
C TYR A 27 -4.39 -5.27 5.56
N GLU A 28 -4.56 -6.51 6.07
CA GLU A 28 -3.46 -7.41 6.41
C GLU A 28 -2.58 -7.71 5.18
N GLU A 29 -3.19 -7.91 4.01
CA GLU A 29 -2.45 -8.10 2.75
C GLU A 29 -1.70 -6.82 2.33
N GLN A 30 -2.36 -5.66 2.38
CA GLN A 30 -1.72 -4.38 2.11
C GLN A 30 -0.55 -4.10 3.05
N GLU A 31 -0.70 -4.35 4.35
CA GLU A 31 0.39 -4.20 5.34
C GLU A 31 1.61 -5.04 4.96
N GLY A 32 1.40 -6.32 4.62
CA GLY A 32 2.46 -7.22 4.17
C GLY A 32 3.17 -6.68 2.93
N LEU A 33 2.41 -6.23 1.93
CA LEU A 33 2.95 -5.67 0.70
C LEU A 33 3.74 -4.37 0.94
N VAL A 34 3.24 -3.46 1.78
CA VAL A 34 3.94 -2.22 2.15
C VAL A 34 5.27 -2.57 2.83
N LYS A 35 5.27 -3.54 3.75
CA LYS A 35 6.46 -4.00 4.45
C LYS A 35 7.49 -4.60 3.50
N GLU A 36 7.06 -5.44 2.56
CA GLU A 36 7.94 -6.00 1.54
C GLU A 36 8.57 -4.94 0.65
N ILE A 37 7.80 -3.94 0.23
CA ILE A 37 8.29 -2.82 -0.58
C ILE A 37 9.33 -2.02 0.22
N VAL A 38 9.03 -1.65 1.46
CA VAL A 38 9.95 -0.89 2.31
C VAL A 38 11.22 -1.69 2.58
N ALA A 39 11.11 -2.97 2.94
CA ALA A 39 12.26 -3.84 3.15
C ALA A 39 13.12 -3.96 1.89
N LYS A 40 12.49 -4.00 0.70
CA LYS A 40 13.22 -4.04 -0.57
C LYS A 40 13.98 -2.74 -0.83
N PHE A 41 13.39 -1.58 -0.57
CA PHE A 41 14.07 -0.29 -0.70
C PHE A 41 15.18 -0.08 0.34
N GLU A 42 15.04 -0.67 1.53
CA GLU A 42 16.07 -0.66 2.57
C GLU A 42 17.17 -1.70 2.33
N GLU A 43 16.94 -2.65 1.43
CA GLU A 43 17.97 -3.56 0.94
C GLU A 43 19.06 -2.73 0.25
N GLY A 44 20.26 -2.66 0.81
CA GLY A 44 21.36 -1.85 0.24
C GLY A 44 21.83 -2.29 -1.15
N THR A 45 21.32 -3.44 -1.62
CA THR A 45 21.53 -3.99 -2.97
C THR A 45 20.45 -3.55 -3.96
N TYR A 46 19.37 -2.90 -3.51
CA TYR A 46 18.33 -2.38 -4.38
C TYR A 46 18.93 -1.47 -5.42
N ALA A 47 18.67 -1.77 -6.68
CA ALA A 47 19.02 -0.90 -7.78
C ALA A 47 17.81 -0.71 -8.69
N ASP A 48 17.40 0.54 -8.90
CA ASP A 48 16.33 0.84 -9.86
C ASP A 48 16.74 0.45 -11.30
N SER A 49 18.05 0.34 -11.58
CA SER A 49 18.54 -0.18 -12.85
C SER A 49 18.45 -1.72 -12.97
N ASN A 50 18.21 -2.44 -11.88
CA ASN A 50 18.06 -3.89 -11.88
C ASN A 50 16.62 -4.28 -12.26
N PRO A 51 16.42 -5.00 -13.39
CA PRO A 51 15.08 -5.42 -13.81
C PRO A 51 14.35 -6.25 -12.77
N ALA A 52 15.04 -7.13 -12.03
CA ALA A 52 14.44 -7.99 -11.03
C ALA A 52 13.89 -7.19 -9.84
N ASP A 53 14.60 -6.15 -9.41
CA ASP A 53 14.16 -5.28 -8.31
C ASP A 53 12.95 -4.44 -8.76
N ARG A 54 12.97 -3.92 -9.98
CA ARG A 54 11.83 -3.19 -10.57
C ARG A 54 10.59 -4.08 -10.69
N GLU A 55 10.74 -5.28 -11.26
CA GLU A 55 9.63 -6.24 -11.37
C GLU A 55 9.08 -6.61 -9.98
N TYR A 56 9.96 -6.81 -9.00
CA TYR A 56 9.55 -7.08 -7.62
C TYR A 56 8.66 -5.95 -7.06
N ILE A 57 9.09 -4.69 -7.18
CA ILE A 57 8.32 -3.54 -6.69
C ILE A 57 6.99 -3.42 -7.45
N VAL A 58 7.00 -3.52 -8.78
CA VAL A 58 5.79 -3.43 -9.62
C VAL A 58 4.78 -4.52 -9.25
N GLU A 59 5.22 -5.77 -9.03
CA GLU A 59 4.34 -6.86 -8.63
C GLU A 59 3.67 -6.58 -7.29
N ARG A 60 4.39 -6.05 -6.29
CA ARG A 60 3.79 -5.69 -4.99
C ARG A 60 2.80 -4.54 -5.14
N MET A 61 3.11 -3.54 -5.94
CA MET A 61 2.20 -2.41 -6.21
C MET A 61 0.91 -2.89 -6.87
N GLN A 62 1.00 -3.79 -7.85
CA GLN A 62 -0.17 -4.39 -8.51
C GLN A 62 -1.02 -5.21 -7.53
N LYS A 63 -0.39 -6.04 -6.70
CA LYS A 63 -1.10 -6.78 -5.64
C LYS A 63 -1.79 -5.84 -4.67
N MET A 64 -1.14 -4.72 -4.33
CA MET A 64 -1.71 -3.73 -3.41
C MET A 64 -2.93 -3.03 -4.01
N GLN A 65 -2.88 -2.67 -5.29
CA GLN A 65 -4.04 -2.17 -6.03
C GLN A 65 -5.17 -3.22 -6.12
N ALA A 66 -4.83 -4.50 -6.31
CA ALA A 66 -5.81 -5.59 -6.35
C ALA A 66 -6.47 -5.85 -4.97
N ALA A 67 -5.74 -5.64 -3.88
CA ALA A 67 -6.28 -5.65 -2.52
C ALA A 67 -7.26 -4.48 -2.26
N GLY A 68 -7.31 -3.49 -3.16
CA GLY A 68 -8.21 -2.34 -3.12
C GLY A 68 -7.60 -1.13 -2.43
N SER A 69 -8.42 -0.11 -2.21
CA SER A 69 -7.96 1.13 -1.60
C SER A 69 -7.47 0.90 -0.16
N PRO A 70 -6.39 1.59 0.27
CA PRO A 70 -5.92 1.52 1.64
C PRO A 70 -6.86 2.26 2.62
N PRO A 71 -6.70 2.05 3.94
CA PRO A 71 -7.60 2.66 4.93
C PRO A 71 -7.54 4.20 4.87
N PRO A 72 -8.67 4.90 4.68
CA PRO A 72 -8.66 6.35 4.50
C PRO A 72 -8.20 7.10 5.75
N ASP A 73 -8.45 6.58 6.95
CA ASP A 73 -7.94 7.17 8.19
C ASP A 73 -6.40 7.06 8.31
N LEU A 74 -5.80 6.02 7.71
CA LEU A 74 -4.35 5.82 7.75
C LEU A 74 -3.65 6.64 6.66
N VAL A 75 -4.21 6.64 5.45
CA VAL A 75 -3.62 7.32 4.30
C VAL A 75 -4.02 8.79 4.26
N GLY A 76 -5.15 9.19 4.85
CA GLY A 76 -5.58 10.59 5.05
C GLY A 76 -4.53 11.45 5.75
N ASP A 77 -3.73 10.82 6.62
CA ASP A 77 -2.58 11.41 7.28
C ASP A 77 -1.29 11.44 6.41
N MET A 78 -1.32 10.89 5.18
CA MET A 78 -0.17 10.72 4.29
C MET A 78 -0.53 10.93 2.80
N PRO A 79 -0.51 12.17 2.29
CA PRO A 79 -0.82 12.51 0.90
C PRO A 79 0.01 11.72 -0.13
N SER A 80 1.29 11.52 0.14
CA SER A 80 2.18 10.77 -0.76
C SER A 80 1.85 9.28 -0.84
N ALA A 81 1.16 8.73 0.17
CA ALA A 81 0.65 7.37 0.10
C ALA A 81 -0.68 7.30 -0.66
N GLN A 82 -1.51 8.36 -0.64
CA GLN A 82 -2.68 8.46 -1.51
C GLN A 82 -2.30 8.45 -2.99
N ASP A 83 -1.32 9.24 -3.40
CA ASP A 83 -0.91 9.27 -4.82
C ASP A 83 -0.26 7.96 -5.28
N ALA A 84 0.47 7.28 -4.39
CA ALA A 84 1.16 6.04 -4.73
C ALA A 84 0.27 4.79 -4.67
N LEU A 85 -0.74 4.80 -3.79
CA LEU A 85 -1.57 3.63 -3.48
C LEU A 85 -3.03 3.78 -3.87
N GLY A 86 -3.47 5.02 -4.13
CA GLY A 86 -4.76 5.26 -4.75
C GLY A 86 -4.78 4.55 -6.10
N ALA A 87 -5.85 3.80 -6.35
CA ALA A 87 -6.25 3.56 -7.74
C ALA A 87 -6.29 4.93 -8.44
N PRO A 88 -5.78 5.06 -9.68
CA PRO A 88 -6.00 6.29 -10.44
C PRO A 88 -7.48 6.56 -10.38
N ASP A 89 -7.80 7.74 -9.84
CA ASP A 89 -9.11 8.29 -9.63
C ASP A 89 -10.17 7.59 -10.51
N MET A 90 -11.18 7.01 -9.87
CA MET A 90 -12.45 6.74 -10.52
C MET A 90 -13.17 8.05 -10.92
N ASP A 91 -12.44 9.17 -10.98
CA ASP A 91 -12.79 10.47 -11.57
C ASP A 91 -12.04 10.75 -12.90
N SER A 92 -11.22 9.82 -13.40
CA SER A 92 -10.67 9.87 -14.78
C SER A 92 -11.60 9.23 -15.84
N CYS A 93 -12.91 9.18 -15.58
CA CYS A 93 -13.91 9.13 -16.65
C CYS A 93 -14.38 10.57 -16.88
N PRO A 94 -13.86 11.32 -17.87
CA PRO A 94 -14.52 12.55 -18.26
C PRO A 94 -15.96 12.20 -18.69
N PRO A 95 -16.99 12.97 -18.28
CA PRO A 95 -18.31 12.80 -18.87
C PRO A 95 -18.18 13.15 -20.36
N GLN A 96 -18.32 12.15 -21.22
CA GLN A 96 -18.55 12.34 -22.66
C GLN A 96 -20.04 12.19 -22.95
#